data_AF-A0A6P7L3V7-F1
#
_entry.id   AF-A0A6P7L3V7-F1
#
_cell.length_a   1.000
_cell.length_b   1.000
_cell.length_c   1.000
_cell.angle_alpha   90.00
_cell.angle_beta   90.00
_cell.angle_gamma   90.00
#
_symmetry.space_group_name_H-M   'P 1'
#
loop_
_entity.id
_entity.type
_entity.pdbx_description
1 polymer ?
#
loop_
_entity_poly.entity_id
_entity_poly.type
_entity_poly.pdbx_seq_one_letter_code
_entity_poly.pdbx_strand_id
1 'polypeptide(L)'
;MFGAVVVGLGSAGLVRIRDLVAPQAASPAEKLAAKGFTSRRSLGAQQGVPQISVEEAVGREDIHVAFICTENVSHEDSVRTFLQAGKHVCVEYPMTMSYQAAVELWDLAQRKGLTLHEEHIELLTEDYKQLKRETEGKALELGS
;
A
#
# COMPACT_ATOMS: atom_id res chain seq x y z
N MET A 1 -7.84 -15.71 6.22
CA MET A 1 -7.25 -14.39 6.51
C MET A 1 -6.35 -14.04 5.34
N PHE A 2 -6.46 -12.82 4.81
CA PHE A 2 -5.82 -12.37 3.59
C PHE A 2 -4.39 -11.94 3.90
N GLY A 3 -3.40 -12.71 3.45
CA GLY A 3 -2.00 -12.46 3.82
C GLY A 3 -1.41 -11.24 3.13
N ALA A 4 -0.61 -10.47 3.87
CA ALA A 4 0.00 -9.23 3.44
C ALA A 4 1.53 -9.29 3.63
N VAL A 5 2.25 -8.64 2.71
CA VAL A 5 3.67 -8.33 2.85
C VAL A 5 3.86 -6.82 2.90
N VAL A 6 4.78 -6.34 3.75
CA VAL A 6 5.20 -4.94 3.78
C VAL A 6 6.55 -4.80 3.06
N VAL A 7 6.62 -3.94 2.06
CA VAL A 7 7.81 -3.72 1.22
C VAL A 7 8.42 -2.38 1.61
N GLY A 8 9.60 -2.41 2.21
CA GLY A 8 10.23 -1.22 2.77
C GLY A 8 9.88 -1.02 4.25
N LEU A 9 10.92 -0.92 5.08
CA LEU A 9 10.79 -0.77 6.53
C LEU A 9 11.35 0.59 7.01
N GLY A 10 10.84 1.66 6.40
CA GLY A 10 10.98 3.03 6.91
C GLY A 10 9.89 3.37 7.92
N SER A 11 9.60 4.66 8.12
CA SER A 11 8.56 5.11 9.05
C SER A 11 7.18 4.54 8.71
N ALA A 12 6.75 4.66 7.45
CA ALA A 12 5.47 4.13 6.99
C ALA A 12 5.38 2.59 7.13
N GLY A 13 6.43 1.88 6.70
CA GLY A 13 6.48 0.42 6.82
C GLY A 13 6.42 -0.10 8.26
N LEU A 14 7.07 0.59 9.22
CA LEU A 14 7.00 0.24 10.64
C LEU A 14 5.59 0.43 11.21
N VAL A 15 4.93 1.54 10.84
CA VAL A 15 3.53 1.80 11.21
C VAL A 15 2.62 0.73 10.59
N ARG A 16 2.85 0.35 9.34
CA ARG A 16 2.09 -0.71 8.66
C ARG A 16 2.22 -2.05 9.38
N ILE A 17 3.43 -2.47 9.76
CA ILE A 17 3.62 -3.71 10.52
C ILE A 17 2.85 -3.65 11.85
N ARG A 18 2.98 -2.55 12.59
CA ARG A 18 2.25 -2.34 13.85
C ARG A 18 0.75 -2.54 13.66
N ASP A 19 0.17 -1.89 12.66
CA ASP A 19 -1.28 -1.89 12.44
C ASP A 19 -1.78 -3.23 11.87
N LEU A 20 -0.92 -4.00 11.19
CA LEU A 20 -1.24 -5.38 10.76
C LEU A 20 -1.13 -6.40 11.90
N VAL A 21 -0.21 -6.20 12.84
CA VAL A 21 0.00 -7.12 13.99
C VAL A 21 -1.01 -6.85 15.10
N ALA A 22 -1.36 -5.60 15.32
CA ALA A 22 -2.33 -5.17 16.33
C ALA A 22 -3.43 -4.29 15.68
N PRO A 23 -4.26 -4.87 14.80
CA PRO A 23 -5.32 -4.12 14.13
C PRO A 23 -6.32 -3.58 15.15
N GLN A 24 -6.92 -2.42 14.84
CA GLN A 24 -8.01 -1.88 15.63
C GLN A 24 -9.18 -2.88 15.65
N ALA A 25 -9.74 -3.12 16.84
CA ALA A 25 -10.83 -4.06 17.02
C ALA A 25 -12.03 -3.72 16.12
N ALA A 26 -12.62 -4.75 15.49
CA ALA A 26 -13.73 -4.64 14.54
C ALA A 26 -13.43 -3.83 13.26
N SER A 27 -12.15 -3.54 12.96
CA SER A 27 -11.76 -2.92 11.69
C SER A 27 -11.57 -3.98 10.59
N PRO A 28 -11.71 -3.61 9.30
CA PRO A 28 -11.38 -4.51 8.20
C PRO A 28 -9.95 -5.08 8.23
N ALA A 29 -9.03 -4.42 8.93
CA ALA A 29 -7.64 -4.86 9.07
C ALA A 29 -7.51 -6.19 9.83
N GLU A 30 -8.47 -6.58 10.67
CA GLU A 30 -8.50 -7.91 11.32
C GLU A 30 -8.56 -9.07 10.30
N LYS A 31 -8.95 -8.79 9.05
CA LYS A 31 -8.96 -9.79 7.98
C LYS A 31 -7.59 -9.96 7.33
N LEU A 32 -6.61 -9.12 7.65
CA LEU A 32 -5.25 -9.17 7.13
C LEU A 32 -4.32 -9.88 8.10
N ALA A 33 -3.30 -10.56 7.56
CA ALA A 33 -2.21 -11.13 8.34
C ALA A 33 -0.87 -10.68 7.79
N ALA A 34 0.00 -10.10 8.61
CA ALA A 34 1.40 -9.88 8.22
C ALA A 34 2.11 -11.23 8.05
N LYS A 35 2.52 -11.54 6.82
CA LYS A 35 3.24 -12.78 6.48
C LYS A 35 4.74 -12.59 6.39
N GLY A 36 5.17 -11.36 6.17
CA GLY A 36 6.57 -10.99 6.14
C GLY A 36 6.74 -9.52 5.79
N PHE A 37 8.00 -9.08 5.81
CA PHE A 37 8.39 -7.80 5.23
C PHE A 37 9.67 -7.94 4.43
N THR A 38 9.89 -7.03 3.49
CA THR A 38 11.12 -6.95 2.70
C THR A 38 11.87 -5.65 3.04
N SER A 39 13.20 -5.73 3.07
CA SER A 39 14.08 -4.60 3.35
C SER A 39 15.45 -4.87 2.76
N ARG A 40 16.10 -3.82 2.23
CA ARG A 40 17.50 -3.88 1.81
C ARG A 40 18.46 -4.12 2.98
N ARG A 41 18.07 -3.70 4.18
CA ARG A 41 18.83 -3.92 5.43
C ARG A 41 18.47 -5.28 6.01
N SER A 42 19.44 -5.96 6.61
CA SER A 42 19.19 -7.12 7.46
C SER A 42 18.75 -6.64 8.85
N LEU A 43 17.48 -6.87 9.20
CA LEU A 43 16.85 -6.34 10.42
C LEU A 43 16.30 -7.44 11.33
N GLY A 44 16.33 -8.70 10.90
CA GLY A 44 15.68 -9.79 11.63
C GLY A 44 14.17 -9.62 11.70
N ALA A 45 13.50 -10.40 12.55
CA ALA A 45 12.05 -10.28 12.73
C ALA A 45 11.66 -8.95 13.39
N GLN A 46 10.55 -8.37 12.95
CA GLN A 46 10.02 -7.10 13.47
C GLN A 46 8.62 -7.36 14.01
N GLN A 47 8.44 -7.19 15.33
CA GLN A 47 7.16 -7.49 16.01
C GLN A 47 6.62 -8.91 15.70
N GLY A 48 7.53 -9.89 15.57
CA GLY A 48 7.20 -11.27 15.22
C GLY A 48 6.98 -11.52 13.72
N VAL A 49 6.97 -10.48 12.89
CA VAL A 49 6.88 -10.60 11.42
C VAL A 49 8.27 -10.90 10.85
N PRO A 50 8.46 -12.00 10.09
CA PRO A 50 9.77 -12.36 9.58
C PRO A 50 10.19 -11.46 8.41
N GLN A 51 11.50 -11.23 8.27
CA GLN A 51 12.07 -10.66 7.06
C GLN A 51 12.15 -11.76 5.99
N ILE A 52 11.61 -11.50 4.80
CA ILE A 52 11.64 -12.40 3.64
C ILE A 52 12.18 -11.69 2.40
N SER A 53 12.60 -12.44 1.39
CA SER A 53 13.03 -11.84 0.13
C SER A 53 11.82 -11.42 -0.72
N VAL A 54 12.05 -10.57 -1.74
CA VAL A 54 10.98 -10.19 -2.67
C VAL A 54 10.52 -11.40 -3.47
N GLU A 55 11.45 -12.26 -3.88
CA GLU A 55 11.20 -13.50 -4.63
C GLU A 55 10.31 -14.47 -3.82
N GLU A 56 10.59 -14.62 -2.53
CA GLU A 56 9.73 -15.38 -1.63
C GLU A 56 8.33 -14.74 -1.53
N ALA A 57 8.27 -13.41 -1.34
CA ALA A 57 7.02 -12.70 -1.16
C ALA A 57 6.07 -12.82 -2.37
N VAL A 58 6.61 -12.75 -3.59
CA VAL A 58 5.80 -12.91 -4.81
C VAL A 58 5.40 -14.35 -5.07
N GLY A 59 6.25 -15.32 -4.69
CA GLY A 59 6.04 -16.75 -4.94
C GLY A 59 5.09 -17.44 -3.96
N ARG A 60 4.89 -16.87 -2.77
CA ARG A 60 4.00 -17.46 -1.75
C ARG A 60 2.52 -17.29 -2.09
N GLU A 61 1.79 -18.39 -2.11
CA GLU A 61 0.33 -18.40 -2.34
C GLU A 61 -0.45 -17.82 -1.16
N ASP A 62 0.10 -17.86 0.06
CA ASP A 62 -0.55 -17.30 1.25
C ASP A 62 -0.40 -15.78 1.39
N ILE A 63 0.34 -15.14 0.48
CA ILE A 63 0.48 -13.68 0.36
C ILE A 63 -0.39 -13.21 -0.81
N HIS A 64 -1.27 -12.25 -0.55
CA HIS A 64 -2.29 -11.79 -1.49
C HIS A 64 -2.14 -10.30 -1.83
N VAL A 65 -1.61 -9.51 -0.91
CA VAL A 65 -1.39 -8.06 -1.09
C VAL A 65 -0.01 -7.62 -0.65
N ALA A 66 0.56 -6.66 -1.37
CA ALA A 66 1.76 -5.94 -0.98
C ALA A 66 1.44 -4.50 -0.60
N PHE A 67 1.97 -4.06 0.55
CA PHE A 67 2.02 -2.67 0.98
C PHE A 67 3.39 -2.09 0.62
N ILE A 68 3.45 -1.20 -0.35
CA ILE A 68 4.70 -0.59 -0.85
C ILE A 68 4.95 0.72 -0.09
N CYS A 69 5.94 0.69 0.78
CA CYS A 69 6.32 1.77 1.69
C CYS A 69 7.81 2.16 1.53
N THR A 70 8.35 2.04 0.31
CA THR A 70 9.75 2.39 -0.01
C THR A 70 9.87 3.87 -0.37
N GLU A 71 11.03 4.29 -0.88
CA GLU A 71 11.19 5.58 -1.53
C GLU A 71 10.46 5.67 -2.87
N ASN A 72 9.98 6.87 -3.23
CA ASN A 72 9.13 7.12 -4.40
C ASN A 72 9.71 6.58 -5.72
N VAL A 73 11.03 6.70 -5.91
CA VAL A 73 11.72 6.25 -7.14
C VAL A 73 11.67 4.73 -7.33
N SER A 74 11.44 3.97 -6.24
CA SER A 74 11.40 2.51 -6.23
C SER A 74 9.96 1.96 -6.26
N HIS A 75 8.95 2.83 -6.16
CA HIS A 75 7.54 2.42 -6.14
C HIS A 75 7.14 1.73 -7.44
N GLU A 76 7.45 2.34 -8.59
CA GLU A 76 7.00 1.84 -9.88
C GLU A 76 7.41 0.38 -10.13
N ASP A 77 8.70 0.08 -9.92
CA ASP A 77 9.23 -1.27 -10.09
C ASP A 77 8.64 -2.26 -9.09
N SER A 78 8.45 -1.84 -7.84
CA SER A 78 7.84 -2.68 -6.81
C SER A 78 6.37 -2.98 -7.14
N VAL A 79 5.59 -1.96 -7.49
CA VAL A 79 4.17 -2.10 -7.88
C VAL A 79 4.06 -3.05 -9.08
N ARG A 80 4.86 -2.83 -10.14
CA ARG A 80 4.87 -3.67 -11.33
C ARG A 80 5.20 -5.13 -10.99
N THR A 81 6.21 -5.35 -10.16
CA THR A 81 6.65 -6.69 -9.74
C THR A 81 5.52 -7.47 -9.05
N PHE A 82 4.85 -6.84 -8.08
CA PHE A 82 3.77 -7.50 -7.34
C PHE A 82 2.49 -7.69 -8.17
N LEU A 83 2.13 -6.72 -9.02
CA LEU A 83 1.00 -6.88 -9.95
C LEU A 83 1.27 -8.00 -10.97
N GLN A 84 2.48 -8.08 -11.52
CA GLN A 84 2.85 -9.15 -12.45
C GLN A 84 2.70 -10.53 -11.80
N ALA A 85 3.09 -10.65 -10.53
CA ALA A 85 2.93 -11.85 -9.72
C ALA A 85 1.49 -12.15 -9.27
N GLY A 86 0.49 -11.36 -9.70
CA GLY A 86 -0.91 -11.63 -9.36
C GLY A 86 -1.30 -11.17 -7.95
N LYS A 87 -0.55 -10.23 -7.34
CA LYS A 87 -0.82 -9.70 -6.01
C LYS A 87 -1.52 -8.35 -6.09
N HIS A 88 -2.47 -8.10 -5.20
CA HIS A 88 -3.01 -6.75 -5.03
C HIS A 88 -1.91 -5.83 -4.48
N VAL A 89 -2.02 -4.53 -4.76
CA VAL A 89 -1.01 -3.56 -4.33
C VAL A 89 -1.68 -2.34 -3.70
N CYS A 90 -1.19 -1.96 -2.52
CA CYS A 90 -1.40 -0.67 -1.90
C CYS A 90 -0.04 0.02 -1.80
N VAL A 91 0.10 1.25 -2.32
CA VAL A 91 1.38 1.96 -2.42
C VAL A 91 1.25 3.36 -1.83
N GLU A 92 2.24 3.78 -1.05
CA GLU A 92 2.30 5.15 -0.53
C GLU A 92 2.31 6.19 -1.66
N TYR A 93 1.67 7.34 -1.42
CA TYR A 93 1.75 8.48 -2.34
C TYR A 93 3.19 9.06 -2.38
N PRO A 94 3.70 9.44 -3.57
CA PRO A 94 3.14 9.20 -4.89
C PRO A 94 3.43 7.78 -5.40
N MET A 95 2.49 7.18 -6.12
CA MET A 95 2.60 5.85 -6.74
C MET A 95 3.81 5.76 -7.68
N THR A 96 4.08 6.82 -8.45
CA THR A 96 5.23 6.94 -9.34
C THR A 96 5.49 8.42 -9.63
N MET A 97 6.67 8.71 -10.18
CA MET A 97 7.10 10.06 -10.55
C MET A 97 6.63 10.50 -11.95
N SER A 98 5.91 9.63 -12.68
CA SER A 98 5.43 9.91 -14.05
C SER A 98 3.96 9.56 -14.22
N TYR A 99 3.19 10.50 -14.78
CA TYR A 99 1.80 10.27 -15.16
C TYR A 99 1.66 9.07 -16.11
N GLN A 100 2.54 8.96 -17.11
CA GLN A 100 2.50 7.86 -18.06
C GLN A 100 2.68 6.50 -17.34
N ALA A 101 3.64 6.42 -16.43
CA ALA A 101 3.87 5.19 -15.66
C ALA A 101 2.66 4.86 -14.77
N ALA A 102 1.99 5.86 -14.18
CA ALA A 102 0.81 5.63 -13.36
C ALA A 102 -0.33 5.01 -14.18
N VAL A 103 -0.57 5.51 -15.40
CA VAL A 103 -1.55 4.94 -16.34
C VAL A 103 -1.20 3.50 -16.71
N GLU A 104 0.08 3.23 -17.02
CA GLU A 104 0.53 1.88 -17.39
C GLU A 104 0.35 0.86 -16.26
N LEU A 105 0.64 1.25 -15.01
CA LEU A 105 0.42 0.42 -13.83
C LEU A 105 -1.06 0.18 -13.55
N TRP A 106 -1.89 1.22 -13.71
CA TRP A 106 -3.34 1.10 -13.57
C TRP A 106 -3.92 0.12 -14.58
N ASP A 107 -3.56 0.26 -15.86
CA ASP A 107 -4.01 -0.64 -16.92
C ASP A 107 -3.53 -2.08 -16.69
N LEU A 108 -2.31 -2.25 -16.17
CA LEU A 108 -1.79 -3.57 -15.77
C LEU A 108 -2.65 -4.22 -14.68
N ALA A 109 -3.01 -3.46 -13.64
CA ALA A 109 -3.88 -3.94 -12.57
C ALA A 109 -5.27 -4.34 -13.10
N GLN A 110 -5.87 -3.49 -13.94
CA GLN A 110 -7.17 -3.75 -14.56
C GLN A 110 -7.15 -5.02 -15.42
N ARG A 111 -6.15 -5.18 -16.32
CA ARG A 111 -6.03 -6.38 -17.16
C ARG A 111 -5.89 -7.68 -16.36
N LYS A 112 -5.30 -7.60 -15.17
CA LYS A 112 -5.12 -8.75 -14.28
C LYS A 112 -6.27 -8.96 -13.29
N GLY A 113 -7.27 -8.06 -13.27
CA GLY A 113 -8.35 -8.10 -12.27
C GLY A 113 -7.85 -7.86 -10.84
N LEU A 114 -6.77 -7.08 -10.68
CA LEU A 114 -6.16 -6.78 -9.39
C LEU A 114 -6.53 -5.37 -8.92
N THR A 115 -6.44 -5.19 -7.61
CA THR A 115 -6.58 -3.86 -6.99
C THR A 115 -5.21 -3.20 -6.95
N LEU A 116 -5.12 -1.98 -7.49
CA LEU A 116 -4.03 -1.06 -7.26
C LEU A 116 -4.60 0.17 -6.56
N HIS A 117 -4.11 0.46 -5.36
CA HIS A 117 -4.52 1.61 -4.57
C HIS A 117 -3.31 2.47 -4.21
N GLU A 118 -3.39 3.76 -4.54
CA GLU A 118 -2.47 4.78 -4.01
C GLU A 118 -3.03 5.30 -2.70
N GLU A 119 -2.23 5.20 -1.65
CA GLU A 119 -2.62 5.65 -0.33
C GLU A 119 -2.30 7.13 -0.14
N HIS A 120 -3.37 7.90 0.04
CA HIS A 120 -3.35 9.27 0.49
C HIS A 120 -4.00 9.36 1.88
N ILE A 121 -3.21 9.19 2.93
CA ILE A 121 -3.72 9.13 4.31
C ILE A 121 -4.46 10.42 4.73
N GLU A 122 -4.06 11.55 4.16
CA GLU A 122 -4.67 12.87 4.36
C GLU A 122 -6.15 12.91 3.94
N LEU A 123 -6.52 12.14 2.91
CA LEU A 123 -7.91 12.05 2.44
C LEU A 123 -8.79 11.20 3.36
N LEU A 124 -8.19 10.47 4.31
CA LEU A 124 -8.89 9.64 5.28
C LEU A 124 -9.16 10.37 6.61
N THR A 125 -8.62 11.58 6.78
CA THR A 125 -8.82 12.40 7.98
C THR A 125 -10.25 12.90 8.10
N GLU A 126 -10.72 13.10 9.34
CA GLU A 126 -12.07 13.66 9.55
C GLU A 126 -12.19 15.10 9.06
N ASP A 127 -11.11 15.88 9.14
CA ASP A 127 -11.07 17.26 8.62
C ASP A 127 -11.30 17.28 7.11
N TYR A 128 -10.60 16.43 6.34
CA TYR A 128 -10.83 16.32 4.90
C TYR A 128 -12.26 15.84 4.59
N LYS A 129 -12.76 14.81 5.30
CA LYS A 129 -14.12 14.31 5.09
C LYS A 129 -15.17 15.37 5.41
N GLN A 130 -14.95 16.17 6.45
CA GLN A 130 -15.82 17.29 6.80
C GLN A 130 -15.79 18.37 5.72
N LEU A 131 -14.60 18.80 5.29
CA LEU A 131 -14.44 19.76 4.21
C LEU A 131 -15.15 19.28 2.93
N LYS A 132 -15.01 18.01 2.58
CA LYS A 132 -15.69 17.41 1.43
C LYS A 132 -17.21 17.49 1.55
N ARG A 133 -17.79 17.14 2.71
CA ARG A 133 -19.24 17.27 2.97
C ARG A 133 -19.70 18.72 2.91
N GLU A 134 -18.93 19.64 3.46
CA GLU A 134 -19.30 21.06 3.50
C GLU A 134 -19.20 21.73 2.14
N THR A 135 -18.34 21.25 1.25
CA THR A 135 -18.19 21.80 -0.12
C THR A 135 -19.11 21.11 -1.12
N GLU A 136 -19.69 19.96 -0.78
CA GLU A 136 -20.61 19.23 -1.64
C GLU A 136 -21.83 20.09 -2.02
N GLY A 137 -22.09 20.18 -3.33
CA GLY A 137 -23.19 20.97 -3.89
C GLY A 137 -22.98 22.50 -3.88
N LYS A 138 -21.83 22.99 -3.42
CA LYS A 138 -21.52 24.43 -3.45
C LYS A 138 -20.76 24.81 -4.72
N ALA A 139 -21.05 26.01 -5.25
CA ALA A 139 -20.23 26.63 -6.28
C ALA A 139 -18.98 27.21 -5.62
N LEU A 140 -17.80 26.77 -6.05
CA LEU A 140 -16.54 27.35 -5.62
C LEU A 140 -16.28 28.62 -6.44
N GLU A 141 -16.19 29.76 -5.77
CA GLU A 141 -15.78 31.01 -6.41
C GLU A 141 -14.25 31.03 -6.57
N LEU A 142 -13.76 31.59 -7.68
CA LEU A 142 -12.33 31.83 -7.85
C LEU A 142 -11.90 32.86 -6.82
N GLY A 143 -10.90 32.51 -6.00
CA GLY A 143 -10.27 33.46 -5.08
C GLY A 143 -9.73 34.67 -5.86
N SER A 144 -10.00 35.86 -5.33
CA SER A 144 -9.55 37.16 -5.87
C SER A 144 -8.04 37.31 -5.85
#